data_AF-A0A426QJL0-F1
#
_entry.id   AF-A0A426QJL0-F1
#
_cell.length_a   1.000
_cell.length_b   1.000
_cell.length_c   1.000
_cell.angle_alpha   90.00
_cell.angle_beta   90.00
_cell.angle_gamma   90.00
#
_symmetry.space_group_name_H-M   'P 1'
#
loop_
_entity.id
_entity.type
_entity.pdbx_description
1 polymer ?
#
loop_
_entity_poly.entity_id
_entity_poly.type
_entity_poly.pdbx_seq_one_letter_code
_entity_poly.pdbx_strand_id
1 'polypeptide(L)' 'MQWLQRLPWTVLIVGTLTLGLAPFVPEPHLLEKLRMLFQGELIRPIDIFDLLLHGAFPVLLLGRVIVALKRP' A
#
# COMPACT_ATOMS: atom_id res chain seq x y z
N MET A 1 -5.17 -6.91 -16.99
CA MET A 1 -4.78 -7.17 -15.58
C MET A 1 -4.74 -8.66 -15.19
N GLN A 2 -4.42 -9.61 -16.09
CA GLN A 2 -4.39 -11.03 -15.69
C GLN A 2 -3.35 -11.32 -14.59
N TRP A 3 -2.21 -10.62 -14.60
CA TRP A 3 -1.16 -10.77 -13.60
C TRP A 3 -1.64 -10.42 -12.18
N LEU A 4 -2.44 -9.35 -12.01
CA LEU A 4 -2.95 -8.92 -10.70
C LEU A 4 -3.90 -9.95 -10.07
N GLN A 5 -4.60 -10.71 -10.91
CA GLN A 5 -5.52 -11.77 -10.50
C GLN A 5 -4.78 -13.06 -10.10
N ARG A 6 -3.55 -13.24 -10.58
CA ARG A 6 -2.70 -14.38 -10.20
C ARG A 6 -2.05 -14.21 -8.83
N LEU A 7 -2.00 -12.98 -8.29
CA LEU A 7 -1.49 -12.76 -6.94
C LEU A 7 -2.36 -13.48 -5.90
N PRO A 8 -1.82 -14.13 -4.86
CA PRO A 8 -2.66 -14.74 -3.83
C PRO A 8 -3.35 -13.67 -2.96
N TRP A 9 -4.66 -13.83 -2.70
CA TRP A 9 -5.39 -12.94 -1.78
C TRP A 9 -4.71 -12.89 -0.41
N THR A 10 -4.30 -14.04 0.11
CA THR A 10 -3.63 -14.17 1.40
C THR A 10 -2.35 -13.33 1.47
N VAL A 11 -1.52 -13.33 0.42
CA VAL A 11 -0.28 -12.53 0.39
C VAL A 11 -0.60 -11.04 0.43
N LEU A 12 -1.60 -10.60 -0.33
CA LEU A 12 -2.00 -9.18 -0.36
C LEU A 12 -2.62 -8.72 0.96
N ILE A 13 -3.49 -9.54 1.55
CA ILE A 13 -4.15 -9.25 2.83
C ILE A 13 -3.12 -9.24 3.95
N VAL A 14 -2.32 -10.30 4.10
CA VAL A 14 -1.31 -10.40 5.15
C VAL A 14 -0.26 -9.30 4.98
N GLY A 15 0.27 -9.09 3.77
CA GLY A 15 1.26 -8.04 3.52
C GLY A 15 0.70 -6.62 3.77
N THR A 16 -0.59 -6.39 3.51
CA THR A 16 -1.24 -5.11 3.87
C THR A 16 -1.32 -4.97 5.39
N LEU A 17 -1.83 -5.99 6.07
CA LEU A 17 -2.00 -5.96 7.52
C LEU A 17 -0.68 -5.93 8.28
N THR A 18 0.41 -6.50 7.75
CA THR A 18 1.70 -6.49 8.46
C THR A 18 2.59 -5.36 8.01
N LEU A 19 3.03 -5.36 6.75
CA LEU A 19 3.98 -4.38 6.25
C LEU A 19 3.31 -3.08 5.84
N GLY A 20 2.13 -3.13 5.22
CA GLY A 20 1.50 -1.92 4.66
C GLY A 20 0.97 -0.94 5.70
N LEU A 21 0.49 -1.46 6.83
CA LEU A 21 -0.07 -0.67 7.93
C LEU A 21 0.90 -0.46 9.10
N ALA A 22 2.11 -1.02 9.03
CA ALA A 22 3.11 -0.83 10.08
C ALA A 22 3.72 0.60 10.05
N PRO A 23 4.22 1.07 11.20
CA PRO A 23 3.84 0.65 12.54
C PRO A 23 2.39 1.07 12.85
N PHE A 24 1.64 0.29 13.63
CA PHE A 24 0.25 0.66 13.94
C PHE A 24 0.12 1.82 14.94
N VAL A 25 1.19 2.09 15.70
CA VAL A 25 1.24 3.10 16.76
C VAL A 25 2.61 3.80 16.68
N PRO A 26 2.68 5.14 16.84
CA PRO A 26 1.56 6.07 17.05
C PRO A 26 0.71 6.29 15.79
N GLU A 27 1.29 6.21 14.60
CA GLU A 27 0.58 6.24 13.32
C GLU A 27 1.29 5.38 12.26
N PRO A 28 0.55 4.78 11.30
CA PRO A 28 1.12 4.09 10.15
C PRO A 28 2.03 4.99 9.32
N HIS A 29 3.21 4.49 8.97
CA HIS A 29 4.15 5.19 8.09
C HIS A 29 3.49 5.60 6.78
N LEU A 30 2.62 4.73 6.22
CA LEU A 30 1.88 5.05 5.01
C LEU A 30 1.08 6.35 5.13
N LEU A 31 0.42 6.61 6.27
CA LEU A 31 -0.35 7.83 6.49
C LEU A 31 0.56 9.05 6.68
N GLU A 32 1.64 8.91 7.44
CA GLU A 32 2.67 9.94 7.61
C GLU A 32 3.23 10.38 6.26
N LYS A 33 3.68 9.42 5.43
CA LYS A 33 4.31 9.73 4.14
C LYS A 33 3.32 10.27 3.11
N LEU A 34 2.07 9.81 3.12
CA LEU A 34 1.02 10.42 2.29
C LEU A 34 0.79 11.89 2.69
N ARG A 35 0.79 12.21 3.98
CA ARG A 35 0.67 13.59 4.46
C ARG A 35 1.85 14.46 3.98
N MET A 36 3.07 13.97 4.16
CA MET A 36 4.28 14.63 3.65
C MET A 36 4.21 14.85 2.14
N LEU A 37 3.70 13.87 1.38
CA LEU A 37 3.52 14.00 -0.07
C LEU A 37 2.56 15.13 -0.44
N PHE A 38 1.40 15.21 0.23
CA PHE A 38 0.42 16.26 -0.01
C PHE A 38 0.90 17.65 0.44
N GLN A 39 1.78 17.72 1.43
CA GLN A 39 2.40 18.96 1.93
C GLN A 39 3.63 19.40 1.12
N GLY A 40 4.12 18.55 0.21
CA GLY A 40 5.35 18.84 -0.55
C GLY A 40 6.64 18.62 0.24
N GLU A 41 6.57 17.90 1.37
CA GLU A 41 7.70 17.65 2.28
C GLU A 41 8.38 16.29 2.05
N LEU A 42 7.83 15.45 1.16
CA LEU A 42 8.37 14.12 0.81
C LEU A 42 9.60 14.21 -0.11
N ILE A 43 10.68 14.81 0.37
CA ILE A 43 11.88 15.12 -0.44
C ILE A 43 12.98 14.08 -0.24
N ARG A 44 13.09 13.50 0.96
CA ARG A 44 14.20 12.59 1.27
C ARG A 44 13.96 11.24 0.57
N PRO A 45 14.97 10.66 -0.11
CA PRO A 45 14.83 9.37 -0.78
C PRO A 45 14.33 8.25 0.12
N ILE A 46 14.70 8.27 1.40
CA ILE A 46 14.24 7.28 2.39
C ILE A 46 12.74 7.36 2.65
N ASP A 47 12.15 8.56 2.67
CA ASP A 47 10.71 8.73 2.87
C ASP A 47 9.92 8.30 1.63
N ILE A 48 10.48 8.51 0.43
CA ILE A 48 9.90 8.02 -0.82
C ILE A 48 9.94 6.48 -0.85
N PHE A 49 11.07 5.88 -0.48
CA PHE A 49 11.19 4.44 -0.36
C PHE A 49 10.20 3.89 0.66
N ASP A 50 10.08 4.53 1.81
CA ASP A 50 9.17 4.13 2.88
C ASP A 50 7.70 4.19 2.43
N LEU A 51 7.30 5.24 1.70
CA LEU A 51 5.98 5.34 1.07
C LEU A 51 5.72 4.19 0.10
N LEU A 52 6.68 3.88 -0.76
CA LEU A 52 6.54 2.80 -1.75
C LEU A 52 6.46 1.43 -1.08
N LEU A 53 7.29 1.19 -0.07
CA LEU A 53 7.33 -0.06 0.68
C LEU A 53 6.00 -0.34 1.39
N HIS A 54 5.50 0.64 2.15
CA HIS A 54 4.25 0.50 2.88
C HIS A 54 3.02 0.60 1.96
N GLY A 55 3.12 1.33 0.85
CA GLY A 55 2.04 1.48 -0.13
C GLY A 55 1.85 0.28 -1.06
N ALA A 56 2.88 -0.56 -1.24
CA ALA A 56 2.87 -1.64 -2.24
C ALA A 56 1.71 -2.63 -2.07
N PHE A 57 1.57 -3.24 -0.88
CA PHE A 57 0.52 -4.22 -0.62
C PHE A 57 -0.90 -3.63 -0.61
N PRO A 58 -1.17 -2.51 0.08
CA PRO A 58 -2.49 -1.86 0.06
C PRO A 58 -2.96 -1.48 -1.35
N VAL A 59 -2.07 -0.90 -2.17
CA VAL A 59 -2.40 -0.48 -3.54
C VAL A 59 -2.71 -1.69 -4.43
N LEU A 60 -1.91 -2.76 -4.33
CA LEU A 60 -2.17 -4.01 -5.07
C LEU A 60 -3.46 -4.70 -4.60
N LEU A 61 -3.73 -4.71 -3.30
CA LEU A 61 -4.97 -5.25 -2.73
C LEU A 61 -6.20 -4.48 -3.24
N LEU A 62 -6.18 -3.15 -3.18
CA LEU A 62 -7.24 -2.29 -3.72
C LEU A 62 -7.46 -2.54 -5.21
N GLY A 63 -6.39 -2.58 -6.00
CA GLY A 63 -6.47 -2.88 -7.44
C GLY A 63 -7.11 -4.25 -7.69
N ARG A 64 -6.76 -5.27 -6.89
CA ARG A 64 -7.33 -6.61 -7.02
C ARG A 64 -8.81 -6.65 -6.67
N VAL A 65 -9.23 -5.94 -5.62
CA VAL A 65 -10.65 -5.78 -5.25
C VAL A 65 -11.43 -5.12 -6.38
N ILE A 66 -10.93 -4.00 -6.92
CA ILE A 66 -11.59 -3.29 -8.04
C ILE A 66 -11.75 -4.22 -9.25
N VAL A 67 -10.71 -4.97 -9.60
CA VAL A 67 -10.75 -5.92 -10.72
C VAL A 67 -11.72 -7.08 -10.44
N ALA A 68 -11.83 -7.55 -9.20
CA ALA A 68 -12.77 -8.59 -8.81
C ALA A 68 -14.23 -8.08 -8.87
N LEU A 69 -14.51 -6.85 -8.43
CA LEU A 69 -15.85 -6.25 -8.44
C LEU A 69 -16.34 -5.90 -9.84
N LYS A 70 -15.44 -5.58 -10.78
CA LYS A 70 -15.78 -5.28 -12.18
C LYS A 70 -16.04 -6.52 -13.04
N ARG A 71 -15.88 -7.72 -12.47
CA ARG A 71 -16.18 -8.97 -13.16
C ARG A 71 -17.61 -9.38 -12.83
N PRO A 72 -18.49 -9.50 -13.84
CA PRO A 72 -19.82 -10.07 -13.63
C PRO A 72 -19.72 -11.55 -13.22
#